data_AF-G0TXB4-F1
#
_entry.id   AF-G0TXB4-F1
#
_cell.length_a   1.000
_cell.length_b   1.000
_cell.length_c   1.000
_cell.angle_alpha   90.00
_cell.angle_beta   90.00
_cell.angle_gamma   90.00
#
_symmetry.space_group_name_H-M   'P 1'
#
loop_
_entity.id
_entity.type
_entity.pdbx_description
1 polymer ?
#
loop_
_entity_poly.entity_id
_entity_poly.type
_entity_poly.pdbx_seq_one_letter_code
_entity_poly.pdbx_strand_id
1 'polypeptide(L)'
;MFYLFVLFSRLSIKHIIGKFMRKIGISSIVKTNKKRNYATYDSFPITHAKLCDRFKNKQECKNGLELLEQVEERISNWRLNKWEMRIPHLLPSHIKEKIRRQQEHLKYILLEWGKCREALNADINLVSSITGIKKDDVAEKNRAWLQEEVGKLRWMGEVNKATSLRDAFMRLEAYGSRDHMLLERLCCIYGLACQGTFEDAFSNYILEDPLSKKIYVDEQNPFQDLVAYIINTYPQIDIIYAFLGFDTLDGYRSSLRKYLQYLHCRSWEGAGSSERLFLSKSGKVELLFDYCNSKDSIISSDDCNGMPDFLYLSGTDIVLITIASDNPWMRNRQLPHRKQMEGIARRACFVFGIPHSKIRIRNLLLPPAYLDRNSIVRLNETVFCLSTEEQNSLVPWLPMYQKNLDPKDIDFSSLMKSTNEEEWLCL
;
A
#
# COMPACT_ATOMS: atom_id res chain seq x y z
N MET A 1 7.81 62.09 -75.28
CA MET A 1 6.50 62.36 -74.63
C MET A 1 6.05 61.06 -74.00
N PHE A 2 6.00 60.92 -72.66
CA PHE A 2 4.87 61.34 -71.81
C PHE A 2 3.54 60.76 -72.37
N TYR A 3 2.74 59.91 -71.73
CA TYR A 3 2.38 59.59 -70.34
C TYR A 3 1.82 58.12 -70.38
N LEU A 4 2.11 57.20 -69.46
CA LEU A 4 1.60 57.05 -68.08
C LEU A 4 0.31 56.20 -67.96
N PHE A 5 0.27 55.41 -66.87
CA PHE A 5 -0.85 54.69 -66.23
C PHE A 5 -1.25 53.31 -66.80
N VAL A 6 -0.89 52.17 -66.18
CA VAL A 6 -1.21 51.59 -64.84
C VAL A 6 -2.44 50.65 -64.90
N LEU A 7 -2.27 49.46 -64.29
CA LEU A 7 -3.21 48.33 -64.14
C LEU A 7 -3.37 47.49 -65.42
N PHE A 8 -2.77 46.32 -65.57
CA PHE A 8 -3.00 45.13 -64.75
C PHE A 8 -1.71 44.37 -64.54
N SER A 9 -1.33 44.26 -63.27
CA SER A 9 -0.19 43.48 -62.84
C SER A 9 -0.70 42.19 -62.18
N ARG A 10 0.00 41.10 -62.45
CA ARG A 10 0.18 39.94 -61.55
C ARG A 10 -0.98 38.96 -61.43
N LEU A 11 -1.15 38.16 -62.49
CA LEU A 11 -1.49 36.74 -62.36
C LEU A 11 -0.39 35.94 -63.07
N SER A 12 -0.01 34.82 -62.46
CA SER A 12 1.14 33.96 -62.82
C SER A 12 2.46 34.38 -62.16
N ILE A 13 3.22 33.39 -61.67
CA ILE A 13 4.38 33.50 -60.75
C ILE A 13 4.03 33.72 -59.27
N LYS A 14 2.86 33.23 -58.79
CA LYS A 14 2.58 33.05 -57.34
C LYS A 14 2.61 31.60 -56.86
N HIS A 15 2.92 30.63 -57.73
CA HIS A 15 2.82 29.21 -57.36
C HIS A 15 4.15 28.45 -57.24
N ILE A 16 5.29 29.01 -57.62
CA ILE A 16 6.54 28.23 -57.71
C ILE A 16 7.72 28.83 -56.93
N ILE A 17 7.68 30.12 -56.54
CA ILE A 17 8.82 30.76 -55.84
C ILE A 17 8.49 31.17 -54.39
N GLY A 18 7.22 31.08 -53.97
CA GLY A 18 6.77 31.38 -52.60
C GLY A 18 6.88 30.23 -51.59
N LYS A 19 7.34 29.04 -52.00
CA LYS A 19 7.42 27.84 -51.14
C LYS A 19 8.82 27.49 -50.63
N PHE A 20 9.86 28.20 -51.07
CA PHE A 20 11.25 27.81 -50.78
C PHE A 20 12.07 28.80 -49.91
N MET A 21 11.52 29.96 -49.53
CA MET A 21 12.30 30.95 -48.73
C MET A 21 11.55 31.60 -47.54
N ARG A 22 10.61 30.89 -46.92
CA ARG A 22 10.03 31.29 -45.60
C ARG A 22 9.77 30.10 -44.67
N LYS A 23 10.74 29.19 -44.59
CA LYS A 23 10.84 28.17 -43.52
C LYS A 23 12.29 27.98 -43.07
N ILE A 24 13.04 29.08 -43.01
CA ILE A 24 14.17 29.19 -42.06
C ILE A 24 13.63 30.03 -40.90
N GLY A 25 12.56 29.50 -40.31
CA GLY A 25 12.19 29.89 -38.97
C GLY A 25 13.28 29.29 -38.10
N ILE A 26 14.02 30.16 -37.44
CA ILE A 26 14.72 29.87 -36.20
C ILE A 26 13.66 29.27 -35.27
N SER A 27 13.42 27.97 -35.42
CA SER A 27 12.80 27.18 -34.39
C SER A 27 13.86 27.16 -33.33
N SER A 28 13.68 28.09 -32.40
CA SER A 28 14.15 27.97 -31.04
C SER A 28 13.94 26.52 -30.61
N ILE A 29 14.98 25.71 -30.79
CA ILE A 29 15.20 24.50 -30.02
C ILE A 29 15.53 25.01 -28.61
N VAL A 30 14.55 25.63 -27.97
CA VAL A 30 14.39 25.56 -26.53
C VAL A 30 13.84 24.15 -26.33
N LYS A 31 14.74 23.16 -26.46
CA LYS A 31 14.65 21.96 -25.64
C LYS A 31 14.58 22.52 -24.23
N THR A 32 13.38 22.53 -23.66
CA THR A 32 13.12 22.75 -22.24
C THR A 32 13.77 21.62 -21.47
N ASN A 33 15.10 21.65 -21.43
CA ASN A 33 15.87 20.84 -20.53
C ASN A 33 15.60 21.35 -19.11
N LYS A 34 15.21 20.40 -18.26
CA LYS A 34 15.09 20.45 -16.80
C LYS A 34 13.72 20.84 -16.24
N LYS A 35 12.73 19.95 -16.40
CA LYS A 35 11.98 19.55 -15.20
C LYS A 35 12.98 18.82 -14.30
N ARG A 36 13.32 19.47 -13.20
CA ARG A 36 14.20 18.97 -12.15
C ARG A 36 13.46 17.79 -11.49
N ASN A 37 14.12 16.64 -11.30
CA ASN A 37 13.59 15.42 -10.67
C ASN A 37 13.29 15.61 -9.17
N TYR A 38 12.62 16.70 -8.79
CA TYR A 38 12.48 17.23 -7.43
C TYR A 38 11.10 17.87 -7.28
N ALA A 39 10.70 18.15 -6.03
CA ALA A 39 9.49 18.93 -5.79
C ALA A 39 9.57 20.28 -6.53
N THR A 40 8.54 20.61 -7.29
CA THR A 40 8.37 21.87 -8.03
C THR A 40 7.26 22.71 -7.40
N TYR A 41 7.11 23.94 -7.87
CA TYR A 41 6.11 24.88 -7.33
C TYR A 41 4.68 24.33 -7.38
N ASP A 42 4.35 23.55 -8.42
CA ASP A 42 3.03 22.96 -8.63
C ASP A 42 2.90 21.50 -8.13
N SER A 43 3.87 21.01 -7.36
CA SER A 43 3.81 19.64 -6.83
C SER A 43 2.86 19.55 -5.65
N PHE A 44 1.99 18.54 -5.65
CA PHE A 44 1.07 18.27 -4.54
C PHE A 44 0.96 16.76 -4.31
N PRO A 45 0.68 16.33 -3.07
CA PRO A 45 0.31 14.94 -2.79
C PRO A 45 -0.90 14.53 -3.65
N ILE A 46 -0.84 13.32 -4.18
CA ILE A 46 -1.83 12.77 -5.09
C ILE A 46 -2.73 11.81 -4.31
N THR A 47 -4.04 12.00 -4.42
CA THR A 47 -5.02 11.09 -3.83
C THR A 47 -5.17 9.82 -4.66
N HIS A 48 -5.67 8.75 -4.05
CA HIS A 48 -5.95 7.49 -4.74
C HIS A 48 -6.82 7.69 -6.00
N ALA A 49 -7.89 8.49 -5.91
CA ALA A 49 -8.76 8.78 -7.04
C ALA A 49 -8.00 9.39 -8.24
N LYS A 50 -7.12 10.37 -7.98
CA LYS A 50 -6.31 11.00 -9.03
C LYS A 50 -5.27 10.04 -9.62
N LEU A 51 -4.72 9.13 -8.83
CA LEU A 51 -3.84 8.07 -9.34
C LEU A 51 -4.63 7.12 -10.25
N CYS A 52 -5.82 6.70 -9.84
CA CYS A 52 -6.71 5.88 -10.66
C CYS A 52 -7.04 6.57 -11.99
N ASP A 53 -7.46 7.84 -11.97
CA ASP A 53 -7.76 8.59 -13.19
C ASP A 53 -6.57 8.66 -14.16
N ARG A 54 -5.35 8.71 -13.63
CA ARG A 54 -4.12 8.85 -14.43
C ARG A 54 -3.61 7.51 -15.00
N PHE A 55 -3.85 6.40 -14.31
CA PHE A 55 -3.18 5.12 -14.61
C PHE A 55 -4.13 3.97 -14.99
N LYS A 56 -5.43 4.05 -14.72
CA LYS A 56 -6.41 2.96 -14.88
C LYS A 56 -6.57 2.40 -16.30
N ASN A 57 -6.18 3.17 -17.33
CA ASN A 57 -6.30 2.78 -18.74
C ASN A 57 -4.95 2.60 -19.44
N LYS A 58 -3.83 2.58 -18.70
CA LYS A 58 -2.53 2.25 -19.28
C LYS A 58 -2.42 0.74 -19.50
N GLN A 59 -1.77 0.36 -20.60
CA GLN A 59 -1.60 -1.03 -20.99
C GLN A 59 -0.87 -1.81 -19.89
N GLU A 60 -1.44 -2.94 -19.48
CA GLU A 60 -0.86 -3.78 -18.45
C GLU A 60 0.41 -4.47 -18.97
N CYS A 61 1.50 -4.31 -18.22
CA CYS A 61 2.67 -5.16 -18.39
C CYS A 61 2.39 -6.51 -17.73
N LYS A 62 2.73 -7.61 -18.43
CA LYS A 62 2.40 -8.97 -17.98
C LYS A 62 3.20 -9.45 -16.76
N ASN A 63 4.33 -8.81 -16.42
CA ASN A 63 5.20 -9.25 -15.33
C ASN A 63 5.40 -8.18 -14.25
N GLY A 64 4.53 -8.18 -13.23
CA GLY A 64 4.59 -7.24 -12.12
C GLY A 64 5.81 -7.41 -11.21
N LEU A 65 6.30 -8.65 -11.05
CA LEU A 65 7.45 -8.95 -10.16
C LEU A 65 8.77 -8.46 -10.76
N GLU A 66 8.98 -8.67 -12.05
CA GLU A 66 10.17 -8.12 -12.75
C GLU A 66 10.19 -6.60 -12.70
N LEU A 67 9.04 -5.94 -12.91
CA LEU A 67 8.93 -4.49 -12.78
C LEU A 67 9.25 -4.02 -11.36
N LEU A 68 8.74 -4.73 -10.34
CA LEU A 68 9.03 -4.43 -8.94
C LEU A 68 10.53 -4.52 -8.65
N GLU A 69 11.18 -5.59 -9.06
CA GLU A 69 12.63 -5.79 -8.86
C GLU A 69 13.45 -4.70 -9.58
N GLN A 70 13.10 -4.34 -10.82
CA GLN A 70 13.75 -3.26 -11.56
C GLN A 70 13.62 -1.91 -10.86
N VAL A 71 12.43 -1.58 -10.36
CA VAL A 71 12.17 -0.32 -9.64
C VAL A 71 12.96 -0.30 -8.33
N GLU A 72 12.97 -1.41 -7.59
CA GLU A 72 13.74 -1.52 -6.34
C GLU A 72 15.25 -1.46 -6.57
N GLU A 73 15.76 -2.01 -7.68
CA GLU A 73 17.16 -1.87 -8.08
C GLU A 73 17.52 -0.42 -8.36
N ARG A 74 16.64 0.32 -9.04
CA ARG A 74 16.83 1.77 -9.22
C ARG A 74 16.87 2.51 -7.88
N ILE A 75 16.00 2.15 -6.93
CA ILE A 75 15.95 2.76 -5.59
C ILE A 75 17.22 2.44 -4.78
N SER A 76 17.69 1.20 -4.77
CA SER A 76 18.90 0.82 -4.02
C SER A 76 20.15 1.55 -4.50
N ASN A 77 20.20 1.89 -5.78
CA ASN A 77 21.31 2.65 -6.38
C ASN A 77 21.25 4.15 -6.06
N TRP A 78 20.20 4.63 -5.39
CA TRP A 78 20.12 6.02 -4.96
C TRP A 78 21.01 6.32 -3.75
N ARG A 79 21.68 7.46 -3.83
CA ARG A 79 22.29 8.08 -2.64
C ARG A 79 21.23 8.79 -1.81
N LEU A 80 21.53 9.03 -0.52
CA LEU A 80 20.60 9.68 0.41
C LEU A 80 20.10 11.05 -0.06
N ASN A 81 20.91 11.80 -0.81
CA ASN A 81 20.53 13.10 -1.36
C ASN A 81 19.35 13.05 -2.35
N LYS A 82 19.04 11.89 -2.95
CA LYS A 82 17.87 11.71 -3.82
C LYS A 82 16.55 11.84 -3.06
N TRP A 83 16.57 11.75 -1.73
CA TRP A 83 15.37 11.84 -0.88
C TRP A 83 15.09 13.27 -0.39
N GLU A 84 16.06 14.18 -0.43
CA GLU A 84 15.96 15.46 0.29
C GLU A 84 14.91 16.42 -0.30
N MET A 85 14.99 16.69 -1.61
CA MET A 85 14.18 17.69 -2.29
C MET A 85 12.90 17.07 -2.88
N ARG A 86 12.06 16.48 -2.03
CA ARG A 86 10.84 15.72 -2.42
C ARG A 86 9.55 16.25 -1.79
N ILE A 87 9.65 17.12 -0.79
CA ILE A 87 8.49 17.68 -0.10
C ILE A 87 8.03 18.96 -0.79
N PRO A 88 6.75 19.09 -1.18
CA PRO A 88 6.23 20.31 -1.78
C PRO A 88 6.38 21.58 -0.94
N HIS A 89 6.77 22.68 -1.59
CA HIS A 89 7.11 23.93 -0.91
C HIS A 89 5.90 24.76 -0.45
N LEU A 90 4.74 24.66 -1.10
CA LEU A 90 3.59 25.54 -0.84
C LEU A 90 2.57 24.99 0.17
N LEU A 91 2.89 23.90 0.86
CA LEU A 91 2.00 23.29 1.84
C LEU A 91 2.08 23.96 3.22
N PRO A 92 0.97 23.96 3.99
CA PRO A 92 1.00 24.33 5.41
C PRO A 92 2.00 23.48 6.21
N SER A 93 2.61 24.08 7.24
CA SER A 93 3.69 23.46 8.02
C SER A 93 3.30 22.11 8.65
N HIS A 94 2.06 21.99 9.16
CA HIS A 94 1.58 20.75 9.76
C HIS A 94 1.44 19.62 8.72
N ILE A 95 0.99 19.93 7.49
CA ILE A 95 0.89 18.95 6.40
C ILE A 95 2.28 18.53 5.92
N LYS A 96 3.21 19.50 5.80
CA LYS A 96 4.61 19.21 5.46
C LYS A 96 5.25 18.25 6.45
N GLU A 97 5.02 18.45 7.75
CA GLU A 97 5.57 17.58 8.78
C GLU A 97 5.01 16.15 8.67
N LYS A 98 3.71 16.00 8.43
CA LYS A 98 3.13 14.68 8.23
C LYS A 98 3.68 14.00 6.96
N ILE A 99 3.78 14.72 5.84
CA ILE A 99 4.42 14.22 4.61
C ILE A 99 5.88 13.81 4.86
N ARG A 100 6.63 14.62 5.62
CA ARG A 100 8.02 14.33 5.99
C ARG A 100 8.11 13.00 6.76
N ARG A 101 7.23 12.77 7.73
CA ARG A 101 7.17 11.51 8.50
C ARG A 101 6.83 10.32 7.60
N GLN A 102 5.83 10.46 6.75
CA GLN A 102 5.46 9.43 5.77
C GLN A 102 6.62 9.10 4.84
N GLN A 103 7.30 10.13 4.31
CA GLN A 103 8.44 9.95 3.42
C GLN A 103 9.63 9.28 4.14
N GLU A 104 9.94 9.68 5.38
CA GLU A 104 11.01 9.04 6.15
C GLU A 104 10.66 7.60 6.51
N HIS A 105 9.39 7.29 6.78
CA HIS A 105 8.92 5.93 7.00
C HIS A 105 9.07 5.06 5.74
N LEU A 106 8.65 5.56 4.57
CA LEU A 106 8.83 4.90 3.28
C LEU A 106 10.31 4.66 2.97
N LYS A 107 11.15 5.69 3.18
CA LYS A 107 12.61 5.61 3.00
C LYS A 107 13.23 4.56 3.90
N TYR A 108 12.87 4.54 5.19
CA TYR A 108 13.38 3.55 6.14
C TYR A 108 13.07 2.11 5.67
N ILE A 109 11.82 1.83 5.30
CA ILE A 109 11.41 0.49 4.84
C ILE A 109 12.14 0.10 3.55
N LEU A 110 12.24 1.01 2.58
CA LEU A 110 12.92 0.74 1.31
C LEU A 110 14.43 0.50 1.48
N LEU A 111 15.08 1.22 2.41
CA LEU A 111 16.50 1.00 2.72
C LEU A 111 16.74 -0.31 3.48
N GLU A 112 15.86 -0.68 4.42
CA GLU A 112 15.93 -1.97 5.11
C GLU A 112 15.69 -3.13 4.13
N TRP A 113 14.72 -2.99 3.21
CA TRP A 113 14.52 -3.95 2.13
C TRP A 113 15.76 -4.06 1.22
N GLY A 114 16.39 -2.94 0.88
CA GLY A 114 17.63 -2.91 0.11
C GLY A 114 18.74 -3.77 0.74
N LYS A 115 18.97 -3.61 2.05
CA LYS A 115 19.93 -4.44 2.82
C LYS A 115 19.55 -5.91 2.84
N CYS A 116 18.25 -6.21 3.03
CA CYS A 116 17.75 -7.58 3.02
C CYS A 116 18.02 -8.25 1.67
N ARG A 117 17.69 -7.55 0.57
CA ARG A 117 17.93 -8.04 -0.80
C ARG A 117 19.42 -8.22 -1.11
N GLU A 118 20.28 -7.33 -0.63
CA GLU A 118 21.73 -7.51 -0.75
C GLU A 118 22.21 -8.78 -0.03
N ALA A 119 21.71 -9.04 1.19
CA ALA A 119 22.02 -10.26 1.93
C ALA A 119 21.50 -11.53 1.22
N LEU A 120 20.28 -11.49 0.67
CA LEU A 120 19.72 -12.58 -0.13
C LEU A 120 20.55 -12.86 -1.38
N ASN A 121 20.94 -11.82 -2.11
CA ASN A 121 21.82 -11.96 -3.28
C ASN A 121 23.19 -12.52 -2.90
N ALA A 122 23.75 -12.12 -1.75
CA ALA A 122 24.99 -12.68 -1.24
C ALA A 122 24.85 -14.18 -0.91
N ASP A 123 23.75 -14.59 -0.27
CA ASP A 123 23.47 -16.00 0.02
C ASP A 123 23.26 -16.81 -1.27
N ILE A 124 22.54 -16.29 -2.28
CA ILE A 124 22.38 -16.93 -3.60
C ILE A 124 23.74 -17.11 -4.30
N ASN A 125 24.57 -16.07 -4.29
CA ASN A 125 25.92 -16.12 -4.86
C ASN A 125 26.78 -17.14 -4.13
N LEU A 126 26.68 -17.21 -2.80
CA LEU A 126 27.40 -18.18 -1.98
C LEU A 126 27.00 -19.62 -2.33
N VAL A 127 25.71 -19.92 -2.34
CA VAL A 127 25.18 -21.25 -2.72
C VAL A 127 25.65 -21.63 -4.13
N SER A 128 25.49 -20.73 -5.10
CA SER A 128 25.91 -20.93 -6.48
C SER A 128 27.43 -21.18 -6.59
N SER A 129 28.24 -20.41 -5.86
CA SER A 129 29.71 -20.56 -5.89
C SER A 129 30.20 -21.86 -5.23
N ILE A 130 29.54 -22.33 -4.16
CA ILE A 130 29.93 -23.55 -3.45
C ILE A 130 29.54 -24.79 -4.24
N THR A 131 28.34 -24.80 -4.82
CA THR A 131 27.74 -25.98 -5.46
C THR A 131 27.93 -26.02 -6.98
N GLY A 132 28.31 -24.89 -7.59
CA GLY A 132 28.48 -24.76 -9.04
C GLY A 132 27.18 -24.65 -9.84
N ILE A 133 26.02 -24.59 -9.18
CA ILE A 133 24.73 -24.40 -9.88
C ILE A 133 24.57 -22.95 -10.34
N LYS A 134 23.73 -22.73 -11.35
CA LYS A 134 23.36 -21.37 -11.78
C LYS A 134 22.54 -20.69 -10.69
N LYS A 135 22.69 -19.36 -10.58
CA LYS A 135 21.98 -18.54 -9.57
C LYS A 135 20.47 -18.68 -9.68
N ASP A 136 19.96 -18.68 -10.91
CA ASP A 136 18.53 -18.76 -11.18
C ASP A 136 17.93 -20.09 -10.71
N ASP A 137 18.73 -21.17 -10.70
CA ASP A 137 18.30 -22.51 -10.30
C ASP A 137 18.32 -22.71 -8.77
N VAL A 138 18.88 -21.78 -7.99
CA VAL A 138 19.02 -21.90 -6.52
C VAL A 138 17.64 -21.95 -5.85
N ALA A 139 16.71 -21.11 -6.31
CA ALA A 139 15.38 -21.00 -5.73
C ALA A 139 14.51 -22.25 -5.92
N GLU A 140 14.82 -23.09 -6.91
CA GLU A 140 14.07 -24.31 -7.23
C GLU A 140 14.54 -25.53 -6.42
N LYS A 141 15.63 -25.40 -5.65
CA LYS A 141 16.19 -26.53 -4.90
C LYS A 141 15.43 -26.79 -3.61
N ASN A 142 15.50 -28.05 -3.16
CA ASN A 142 14.81 -28.52 -1.97
C ASN A 142 15.79 -28.97 -0.87
N ARG A 143 15.26 -29.28 0.31
CA ARG A 143 16.07 -29.76 1.44
C ARG A 143 16.77 -31.10 1.18
N ALA A 144 16.24 -31.95 0.29
CA ALA A 144 16.89 -33.22 -0.06
C ALA A 144 18.17 -32.98 -0.86
N TRP A 145 18.10 -32.10 -1.86
CA TRP A 145 19.27 -31.63 -2.60
C TRP A 145 20.32 -31.00 -1.67
N LEU A 146 19.89 -30.18 -0.69
CA LEU A 146 20.79 -29.62 0.30
C LEU A 146 21.52 -30.72 1.10
N GLN A 147 20.82 -31.77 1.54
CA GLN A 147 21.41 -32.88 2.29
C GLN A 147 22.49 -33.59 1.48
N GLU A 148 22.25 -33.81 0.19
CA GLU A 148 23.23 -34.40 -0.72
C GLU A 148 24.47 -33.52 -0.89
N GLU A 149 24.31 -32.22 -1.17
CA GLU A 149 25.42 -31.30 -1.37
C GLU A 149 26.24 -31.06 -0.10
N VAL A 150 25.57 -30.91 1.04
CA VAL A 150 26.24 -30.82 2.35
C VAL A 150 26.98 -32.13 2.67
N GLY A 151 26.41 -33.28 2.33
CA GLY A 151 27.04 -34.59 2.47
C GLY A 151 28.31 -34.73 1.64
N LYS A 152 28.27 -34.31 0.36
CA LYS A 152 29.44 -34.27 -0.53
C LYS A 152 30.55 -33.40 0.04
N LEU A 153 30.23 -32.17 0.46
CA LEU A 153 31.23 -31.25 1.01
C LEU A 153 31.86 -31.78 2.30
N ARG A 154 31.07 -32.40 3.18
CA ARG A 154 31.59 -33.03 4.41
C ARG A 154 32.46 -34.25 4.10
N TRP A 155 32.07 -35.07 3.12
CA TRP A 155 32.87 -36.21 2.67
C TRP A 155 34.24 -35.78 2.13
N MET A 156 34.29 -34.64 1.45
CA MET A 156 35.52 -34.01 0.95
C MET A 156 36.34 -33.32 2.06
N GLY A 157 35.88 -33.33 3.31
CA GLY A 157 36.55 -32.66 4.44
C GLY A 157 36.32 -31.15 4.54
N GLU A 158 35.47 -30.56 3.68
CA GLU A 158 35.22 -29.12 3.60
C GLU A 158 34.09 -28.67 4.56
N VAL A 159 34.25 -28.96 5.86
CA VAL A 159 33.21 -28.76 6.88
C VAL A 159 32.72 -27.30 6.99
N ASN A 160 33.62 -26.33 6.83
CA ASN A 160 33.27 -24.91 6.90
C ASN A 160 32.34 -24.50 5.74
N LYS A 161 32.65 -24.91 4.50
CA LYS A 161 31.79 -24.65 3.34
C LYS A 161 30.44 -25.35 3.48
N ALA A 162 30.43 -26.58 3.98
CA ALA A 162 29.19 -27.33 4.23
C ALA A 162 28.29 -26.61 5.25
N THR A 163 28.87 -26.01 6.29
CA THR A 163 28.12 -25.23 7.30
C THR A 163 27.59 -23.94 6.71
N SER A 164 28.42 -23.18 5.99
CA SER A 164 28.00 -21.95 5.31
C SER A 164 26.90 -22.20 4.27
N LEU A 165 27.00 -23.30 3.50
CA LEU A 165 25.97 -23.70 2.54
C LEU A 165 24.63 -23.97 3.25
N ARG A 166 24.65 -24.76 4.32
CA ARG A 166 23.45 -25.04 5.13
C ARG A 166 22.83 -23.75 5.64
N ASP A 167 23.62 -22.89 6.28
CA ASP A 167 23.09 -21.71 6.95
C ASP A 167 22.52 -20.69 5.94
N ALA A 168 23.19 -20.51 4.79
CA ALA A 168 22.68 -19.68 3.70
C ALA A 168 21.38 -20.24 3.12
N PHE A 169 21.32 -21.56 2.86
CA PHE A 169 20.12 -22.20 2.32
C PHE A 169 18.93 -22.09 3.27
N MET A 170 19.15 -22.28 4.58
CA MET A 170 18.09 -22.16 5.58
C MET A 170 17.51 -20.73 5.65
N ARG A 171 18.33 -19.69 5.45
CA ARG A 171 17.84 -18.31 5.35
C ARG A 171 17.10 -18.05 4.04
N LEU A 172 17.61 -18.56 2.92
CA LEU A 172 16.95 -18.44 1.62
C LEU A 172 15.60 -19.17 1.59
N GLU A 173 15.43 -20.28 2.31
CA GLU A 173 14.14 -20.95 2.42
C GLU A 173 13.09 -20.07 3.12
N ALA A 174 13.50 -19.28 4.12
CA ALA A 174 12.60 -18.41 4.86
C ALA A 174 12.29 -17.10 4.12
N TYR A 175 13.27 -16.51 3.43
CA TYR A 175 13.21 -15.13 2.94
C TYR A 175 13.46 -14.99 1.42
N GLY A 176 13.93 -16.04 0.76
CA GLY A 176 14.40 -16.02 -0.64
C GLY A 176 13.30 -16.14 -1.68
N SER A 177 12.03 -16.26 -1.28
CA SER A 177 10.91 -16.14 -2.22
C SER A 177 10.90 -14.75 -2.85
N ARG A 178 10.74 -14.68 -4.18
CA ARG A 178 10.61 -13.40 -4.91
C ARG A 178 9.43 -12.56 -4.41
N ASP A 179 8.40 -13.23 -3.89
CA ASP A 179 7.18 -12.62 -3.36
C ASP A 179 7.26 -12.31 -1.87
N HIS A 180 8.43 -12.47 -1.24
CA HIS A 180 8.60 -12.11 0.15
C HIS A 180 8.29 -10.61 0.36
N MET A 181 7.42 -10.31 1.33
CA MET A 181 6.92 -8.97 1.65
C MET A 181 6.29 -8.23 0.45
N LEU A 182 5.68 -8.96 -0.49
CA LEU A 182 5.18 -8.40 -1.75
C LEU A 182 4.23 -7.22 -1.53
N LEU A 183 3.21 -7.36 -0.67
CA LEU A 183 2.23 -6.29 -0.46
C LEU A 183 2.87 -5.06 0.19
N GLU A 184 3.77 -5.23 1.15
CA GLU A 184 4.51 -4.13 1.76
C GLU A 184 5.37 -3.38 0.73
N ARG A 185 6.07 -4.11 -0.12
CA ARG A 185 6.89 -3.56 -1.21
C ARG A 185 6.04 -2.79 -2.22
N LEU A 186 4.93 -3.36 -2.68
CA LEU A 186 3.98 -2.68 -3.57
C LEU A 186 3.39 -1.43 -2.92
N CYS A 187 3.04 -1.49 -1.63
CA CYS A 187 2.57 -0.34 -0.87
C CYS A 187 3.65 0.75 -0.71
N CYS A 188 4.93 0.41 -0.60
CA CYS A 188 6.01 1.40 -0.65
C CYS A 188 6.04 2.15 -1.99
N ILE A 189 5.96 1.43 -3.11
CA ILE A 189 5.92 2.03 -4.46
C ILE A 189 4.67 2.89 -4.64
N TYR A 190 3.50 2.38 -4.24
CA TYR A 190 2.25 3.14 -4.23
C TYR A 190 2.35 4.41 -3.37
N GLY A 191 3.00 4.32 -2.21
CA GLY A 191 3.28 5.46 -1.33
C GLY A 191 4.16 6.52 -2.01
N LEU A 192 5.22 6.11 -2.70
CA LEU A 192 6.05 7.02 -3.51
C LEU A 192 5.24 7.70 -4.62
N ALA A 193 4.30 6.98 -5.24
CA ALA A 193 3.41 7.54 -6.26
C ALA A 193 2.44 8.57 -5.66
N CYS A 194 1.89 8.28 -4.47
CA CYS A 194 1.03 9.22 -3.72
C CYS A 194 1.75 10.52 -3.33
N GLN A 195 3.08 10.49 -3.15
CA GLN A 195 3.84 11.73 -2.92
C GLN A 195 3.88 12.64 -4.16
N GLY A 196 3.74 12.09 -5.36
CA GLY A 196 3.69 12.84 -6.62
C GLY A 196 5.00 13.51 -7.06
N THR A 197 6.10 13.32 -6.31
CA THR A 197 7.40 14.00 -6.57
C THR A 197 8.54 13.06 -6.96
N PHE A 198 8.29 11.74 -6.95
CA PHE A 198 9.31 10.73 -7.24
C PHE A 198 9.28 10.20 -8.68
N GLU A 199 8.21 10.44 -9.42
CA GLU A 199 7.98 9.83 -10.74
C GLU A 199 9.11 10.10 -11.76
N ASP A 200 9.58 11.34 -11.83
CA ASP A 200 10.67 11.76 -12.72
C ASP A 200 12.05 11.26 -12.25
N ALA A 201 12.16 10.70 -11.04
CA ALA A 201 13.41 10.17 -10.51
C ALA A 201 13.76 8.79 -11.10
N PHE A 202 12.84 8.16 -11.82
CA PHE A 202 12.97 6.80 -12.34
C PHE A 202 13.25 6.74 -13.85
N SER A 203 13.51 7.85 -14.53
CA SER A 203 13.87 7.86 -15.96
C SER A 203 15.07 8.78 -16.22
N ASN A 204 15.54 8.81 -17.46
CA ASN A 204 16.66 9.63 -17.93
C ASN A 204 18.01 9.28 -17.29
N TYR A 205 18.26 7.98 -17.09
CA TYR A 205 19.57 7.49 -16.64
C TYR A 205 20.52 7.37 -17.82
N ILE A 206 21.78 7.72 -17.62
CA ILE A 206 22.85 7.47 -18.59
C ILE A 206 23.38 6.07 -18.29
N LEU A 207 23.21 5.15 -19.25
CA LEU A 207 23.62 3.75 -19.13
C LEU A 207 24.66 3.41 -20.20
N GLU A 208 25.42 2.36 -19.93
CA GLU A 208 26.37 1.77 -20.86
C GLU A 208 25.88 0.37 -21.23
N ASP A 209 25.75 0.09 -22.53
CA ASP A 209 25.41 -1.25 -23.00
C ASP A 209 26.57 -2.22 -22.67
N PRO A 210 26.32 -3.33 -21.94
CA PRO A 210 27.37 -4.25 -21.53
C PRO A 210 28.09 -4.90 -22.71
N LEU A 211 27.42 -5.11 -23.83
CA LEU A 211 27.98 -5.74 -25.03
C LEU A 211 28.65 -4.73 -25.94
N SER A 212 27.95 -3.65 -26.29
CA SER A 212 28.45 -2.69 -27.28
C SER A 212 29.31 -1.56 -26.70
N LYS A 213 29.35 -1.42 -25.37
CA LYS A 213 30.04 -0.33 -24.64
C LYS A 213 29.60 1.08 -25.05
N LYS A 214 28.44 1.19 -25.72
CA LYS A 214 27.85 2.46 -26.13
C LYS A 214 27.10 3.09 -24.97
N ILE A 215 27.33 4.37 -24.78
CA ILE A 215 26.61 5.19 -23.80
C ILE A 215 25.32 5.69 -24.43
N TYR A 216 24.19 5.47 -23.75
CA TYR A 216 22.88 5.94 -24.17
C TYR A 216 22.08 6.51 -22.98
N VAL A 217 21.00 7.23 -23.28
CA VAL A 217 20.05 7.72 -22.27
C VAL A 217 18.83 6.81 -22.28
N ASP A 218 18.55 6.19 -21.14
CA ASP A 218 17.35 5.39 -20.94
C ASP A 218 16.16 6.30 -20.59
N GLU A 219 15.23 6.43 -21.52
CA GLU A 219 13.99 7.19 -21.36
C GLU A 219 12.85 6.35 -20.74
N GLN A 220 13.06 5.03 -20.55
CA GLN A 220 12.04 4.15 -19.97
C GLN A 220 11.78 4.50 -18.50
N ASN A 221 10.51 4.40 -18.10
CA ASN A 221 10.07 4.67 -16.73
C ASN A 221 9.31 3.46 -16.14
N PRO A 222 10.03 2.42 -15.66
CA PRO A 222 9.41 1.22 -15.10
C PRO A 222 8.57 1.52 -13.84
N PHE A 223 8.80 2.65 -13.17
CA PHE A 223 7.96 3.08 -12.04
C PHE A 223 6.54 3.44 -12.48
N GLN A 224 6.37 4.15 -13.60
CA GLN A 224 5.03 4.46 -14.11
C GLN A 224 4.27 3.19 -14.52
N ASP A 225 4.97 2.23 -15.13
CA ASP A 225 4.39 0.97 -15.59
C ASP A 225 3.99 0.09 -14.39
N LEU A 226 4.84 0.05 -13.35
CA LEU A 226 4.53 -0.64 -12.09
C LEU A 226 3.35 -0.01 -11.35
N VAL A 227 3.26 1.32 -11.30
CA VAL A 227 2.11 1.99 -10.68
C VAL A 227 0.82 1.69 -11.45
N ALA A 228 0.86 1.66 -12.78
CA ALA A 228 -0.28 1.25 -13.58
C ALA A 228 -0.70 -0.21 -13.28
N TYR A 229 0.26 -1.12 -13.23
CA TYR A 229 0.03 -2.51 -12.86
C TYR A 229 -0.62 -2.63 -11.47
N ILE A 230 -0.12 -1.89 -10.47
CA ILE A 230 -0.66 -1.90 -9.10
C ILE A 230 -2.12 -1.45 -9.08
N ILE A 231 -2.45 -0.33 -9.74
CA ILE A 231 -3.79 0.24 -9.74
C ILE A 231 -4.81 -0.67 -10.44
N ASN A 232 -4.41 -1.34 -11.52
CA ASN A 232 -5.29 -2.21 -12.28
C ASN A 232 -5.48 -3.57 -11.60
N THR A 233 -4.42 -4.11 -10.98
CA THR A 233 -4.45 -5.44 -10.36
C THR A 233 -5.02 -5.42 -8.94
N TYR A 234 -4.73 -4.36 -8.17
CA TYR A 234 -5.10 -4.24 -6.76
C TYR A 234 -6.06 -3.07 -6.53
N PRO A 235 -7.38 -3.24 -6.80
CA PRO A 235 -8.35 -2.15 -6.68
C PRO A 235 -8.52 -1.62 -5.25
N GLN A 236 -8.10 -2.39 -4.24
CA GLN A 236 -8.16 -2.04 -2.82
C GLN A 236 -6.79 -1.65 -2.25
N ILE A 237 -5.81 -1.27 -3.10
CA ILE A 237 -4.45 -0.96 -2.65
C ILE A 237 -4.41 0.21 -1.64
N ASP A 238 -5.34 1.16 -1.69
CA ASP A 238 -5.46 2.24 -0.71
C ASP A 238 -5.83 1.72 0.69
N ILE A 239 -6.70 0.70 0.76
CA ILE A 239 -7.04 0.01 2.01
C ILE A 239 -5.82 -0.75 2.54
N ILE A 240 -5.14 -1.53 1.70
CA ILE A 240 -3.97 -2.32 2.09
C ILE A 240 -2.86 -1.37 2.60
N TYR A 241 -2.63 -0.26 1.90
CA TYR A 241 -1.66 0.78 2.27
C TYR A 241 -1.93 1.33 3.67
N ALA A 242 -3.19 1.67 3.96
CA ALA A 242 -3.58 2.17 5.27
C ALA A 242 -3.49 1.09 6.36
N PHE A 243 -3.93 -0.14 6.07
CA PHE A 243 -3.89 -1.27 7.01
C PHE A 243 -2.46 -1.65 7.39
N LEU A 244 -1.49 -1.54 6.47
CA LEU A 244 -0.07 -1.73 6.78
C LEU A 244 0.53 -0.61 7.63
N GLY A 245 -0.21 0.48 7.89
CA GLY A 245 0.23 1.60 8.72
C GLY A 245 1.00 2.68 7.98
N PHE A 246 0.98 2.70 6.65
CA PHE A 246 1.66 3.75 5.87
C PHE A 246 0.90 5.08 5.86
N ASP A 247 -0.42 5.08 6.15
CA ASP A 247 -1.20 6.30 6.26
C ASP A 247 -0.97 6.99 7.62
N THR A 248 0.09 7.79 7.68
CA THR A 248 0.39 8.61 8.86
C THR A 248 -0.46 9.89 8.97
N LEU A 249 -1.26 10.22 7.95
CA LEU A 249 -2.03 11.47 7.91
C LEU A 249 -3.28 11.34 8.77
N ASP A 250 -4.08 10.33 8.44
CA ASP A 250 -5.42 10.09 8.98
C ASP A 250 -5.54 8.71 9.65
N GLY A 251 -4.49 7.88 9.57
CA GLY A 251 -4.53 6.50 10.05
C GLY A 251 -5.40 5.62 9.15
N TYR A 252 -5.75 4.43 9.64
CA TYR A 252 -6.46 3.45 8.83
C TYR A 252 -7.99 3.46 8.99
N ARG A 253 -8.55 4.34 9.84
CA ARG A 253 -9.98 4.36 10.18
C ARG A 253 -10.89 4.58 8.96
N SER A 254 -10.53 5.54 8.09
CA SER A 254 -11.31 5.85 6.89
C SER A 254 -11.30 4.67 5.91
N SER A 255 -10.14 4.04 5.71
CA SER A 255 -10.00 2.81 4.92
C SER A 255 -10.74 1.62 5.54
N LEU A 256 -10.74 1.49 6.88
CA LEU A 256 -11.53 0.49 7.59
C LEU A 256 -13.03 0.68 7.34
N ARG A 257 -13.52 1.92 7.39
CA ARG A 257 -14.91 2.21 7.04
C ARG A 257 -15.25 1.75 5.62
N LYS A 258 -14.41 2.09 4.62
CA LYS A 258 -14.62 1.64 3.23
C LYS A 258 -14.62 0.11 3.14
N TYR A 259 -13.72 -0.55 3.86
CA TYR A 259 -13.63 -2.01 3.93
C TYR A 259 -14.90 -2.63 4.53
N LEU A 260 -15.39 -2.09 5.65
CA LEU A 260 -16.63 -2.53 6.29
C LEU A 260 -17.85 -2.32 5.39
N GLN A 261 -17.94 -1.18 4.71
CA GLN A 261 -19.00 -0.91 3.74
C GLN A 261 -18.95 -1.86 2.55
N TYR A 262 -17.75 -2.12 2.02
CA TYR A 262 -17.56 -3.06 0.92
C TYR A 262 -18.05 -4.45 1.28
N LEU A 263 -17.69 -4.96 2.47
CA LEU A 263 -18.13 -6.27 2.94
C LEU A 263 -19.64 -6.31 3.24
N HIS A 264 -20.19 -5.26 3.85
CA HIS A 264 -21.62 -5.13 4.12
C HIS A 264 -22.46 -5.13 2.83
N CYS A 265 -22.06 -4.33 1.83
CA CYS A 265 -22.78 -4.23 0.56
C CYS A 265 -22.41 -5.33 -0.44
N ARG A 266 -21.33 -6.09 -0.19
CA ARG A 266 -20.68 -7.01 -1.13
C ARG A 266 -20.41 -6.38 -2.51
N SER A 267 -20.19 -5.07 -2.55
CA SER A 267 -20.00 -4.28 -3.77
C SER A 267 -19.13 -3.06 -3.50
N TRP A 268 -18.23 -2.77 -4.45
CA TRP A 268 -17.33 -1.62 -4.38
C TRP A 268 -18.03 -0.30 -4.73
N GLU A 269 -19.14 -0.35 -5.48
CA GLU A 269 -19.92 0.84 -5.85
C GLU A 269 -20.58 1.51 -4.62
N GLY A 270 -20.84 0.74 -3.56
CA GLY A 270 -21.38 1.24 -2.30
C GLY A 270 -20.35 1.79 -1.30
N ALA A 271 -19.05 1.52 -1.51
CA ALA A 271 -17.98 1.85 -0.56
C ALA A 271 -17.53 3.33 -0.59
N GLY A 272 -18.12 4.15 -1.47
CA GLY A 272 -17.82 5.58 -1.63
C GLY A 272 -18.79 6.53 -0.92
N SER A 273 -19.81 6.00 -0.23
CA SER A 273 -20.85 6.80 0.43
C SER A 273 -20.32 7.52 1.67
N SER A 274 -20.58 8.83 1.75
CA SER A 274 -20.25 9.69 2.90
C SER A 274 -21.21 9.55 4.08
N GLU A 275 -22.31 8.80 3.92
CA GLU A 275 -23.31 8.56 4.96
C GLU A 275 -22.69 7.83 6.16
N ARG A 276 -23.15 8.14 7.36
CA ARG A 276 -22.65 7.48 8.58
C ARG A 276 -23.43 6.22 8.94
N LEU A 277 -24.57 5.99 8.31
CA LEU A 277 -25.48 4.89 8.60
C LEU A 277 -25.76 4.11 7.32
N PHE A 278 -25.50 2.82 7.34
CA PHE A 278 -25.78 1.90 6.24
C PHE A 278 -26.79 0.88 6.71
N LEU A 279 -27.87 0.75 5.95
CA LEU A 279 -28.95 -0.19 6.20
C LEU A 279 -29.00 -1.19 5.05
N SER A 280 -29.16 -2.47 5.40
CA SER A 280 -29.36 -3.51 4.39
C SER A 280 -30.72 -3.35 3.71
N LYS A 281 -30.73 -3.42 2.38
CA LYS A 281 -31.95 -3.37 1.57
C LYS A 281 -32.74 -4.69 1.59
N SER A 282 -32.20 -5.74 2.23
CA SER A 282 -32.68 -7.12 2.12
C SER A 282 -33.82 -7.50 3.07
N GLY A 283 -34.37 -6.55 3.84
CA GLY A 283 -35.43 -6.81 4.84
C GLY A 283 -34.94 -7.55 6.09
N LYS A 284 -33.66 -7.96 6.15
CA LYS A 284 -33.00 -8.44 7.37
C LYS A 284 -32.51 -7.24 8.19
N VAL A 285 -32.54 -7.37 9.52
CA VAL A 285 -31.99 -6.37 10.44
C VAL A 285 -30.47 -6.41 10.33
N GLU A 286 -29.91 -5.62 9.43
CA GLU A 286 -28.46 -5.52 9.26
C GLU A 286 -28.09 -4.05 9.03
N LEU A 287 -27.14 -3.57 9.83
CA LEU A 287 -26.79 -2.16 9.92
C LEU A 287 -25.31 -1.97 10.26
N LEU A 288 -24.67 -1.04 9.56
CA LEU A 288 -23.34 -0.53 9.89
C LEU A 288 -23.45 0.96 10.22
N PHE A 289 -22.99 1.35 11.40
CA PHE A 289 -23.02 2.73 11.88
C PHE A 289 -21.61 3.22 12.23
N ASP A 290 -21.18 4.28 11.56
CA ASP A 290 -19.97 5.06 11.83
C ASP A 290 -20.28 6.07 12.94
N TYR A 291 -19.97 5.71 14.19
CA TYR A 291 -20.39 6.45 15.37
C TYR A 291 -19.55 7.71 15.61
N CYS A 292 -18.26 7.53 15.88
CA CYS A 292 -17.35 8.63 16.19
C CYS A 292 -15.89 8.27 15.91
N ASN A 293 -15.02 9.28 15.73
CA ASN A 293 -13.58 9.05 15.76
C ASN A 293 -13.11 8.98 17.21
N SER A 294 -12.82 7.77 17.70
CA SER A 294 -12.43 7.57 19.10
C SER A 294 -11.15 8.33 19.45
N LYS A 295 -10.22 8.48 18.50
CA LYS A 295 -8.94 9.20 18.69
C LYS A 295 -9.12 10.66 19.12
N ASP A 296 -10.06 11.37 18.50
CA ASP A 296 -10.32 12.79 18.80
C ASP A 296 -11.29 12.95 19.98
N SER A 297 -12.24 12.01 20.11
CA SER A 297 -13.33 12.08 21.08
C SER A 297 -12.86 11.79 22.51
N ILE A 298 -11.89 10.89 22.67
CA ILE A 298 -11.38 10.48 23.99
C ILE A 298 -10.56 11.57 24.68
N ILE A 299 -9.85 12.40 23.91
CA ILE A 299 -9.04 13.51 24.46
C ILE A 299 -9.94 14.69 24.82
N SER A 300 -11.07 14.86 24.13
CA SER A 300 -12.00 15.97 24.33
C SER A 300 -13.08 15.70 25.37
N SER A 301 -13.25 14.46 25.81
CA SER A 301 -14.23 14.07 26.82
C SER A 301 -13.55 13.50 28.07
N ASP A 302 -13.23 14.38 29.03
CA ASP A 302 -12.44 14.02 30.22
C ASP A 302 -13.06 12.87 31.06
N ASP A 303 -14.36 12.59 30.93
CA ASP A 303 -15.11 11.63 31.78
C ASP A 303 -15.89 10.53 31.03
N CYS A 304 -15.82 10.44 29.69
CA CYS A 304 -16.60 9.44 28.95
C CYS A 304 -15.86 8.10 28.83
N ASN A 305 -16.48 7.02 29.33
CA ASN A 305 -16.02 5.65 29.09
C ASN A 305 -16.85 5.01 27.96
N GLY A 306 -16.23 4.16 27.14
CA GLY A 306 -16.94 3.32 26.18
C GLY A 306 -17.35 4.01 24.88
N MET A 307 -16.38 4.47 24.09
CA MET A 307 -16.63 5.11 22.78
C MET A 307 -16.10 4.24 21.64
N PRO A 308 -16.92 3.33 21.07
CA PRO A 308 -16.53 2.55 19.90
C PRO A 308 -16.43 3.44 18.66
N ASP A 309 -15.65 3.02 17.67
CA ASP A 309 -15.57 3.72 16.39
C ASP A 309 -16.75 3.38 15.49
N PHE A 310 -17.11 2.10 15.44
CA PHE A 310 -18.21 1.58 14.63
C PHE A 310 -19.11 0.65 15.43
N LEU A 311 -20.39 0.64 15.07
CA LEU A 311 -21.37 -0.35 15.53
C LEU A 311 -21.85 -1.13 14.32
N TYR A 312 -21.80 -2.45 14.41
CA TYR A 312 -22.39 -3.34 13.42
C TYR A 312 -23.46 -4.21 14.08
N LEU A 313 -24.63 -4.29 13.47
CA LEU A 313 -25.75 -5.13 13.89
C LEU A 313 -26.08 -6.08 12.75
N SER A 314 -26.17 -7.38 13.01
CA SER A 314 -26.62 -8.38 12.04
C SER A 314 -27.53 -9.40 12.72
N GLY A 315 -28.81 -9.40 12.33
CA GLY A 315 -29.87 -10.18 12.95
C GLY A 315 -30.01 -9.83 14.43
N THR A 316 -29.46 -10.66 15.29
CA THR A 316 -29.51 -10.54 16.76
C THR A 316 -28.16 -10.17 17.38
N ASP A 317 -27.11 -10.06 16.58
CA ASP A 317 -25.74 -9.90 17.04
C ASP A 317 -25.28 -8.46 16.85
N ILE A 318 -24.73 -7.87 17.91
CA ILE A 318 -24.14 -6.53 17.92
C ILE A 318 -22.65 -6.63 18.16
N VAL A 319 -21.85 -6.01 17.30
CA VAL A 319 -20.41 -5.88 17.47
C VAL A 319 -20.04 -4.41 17.58
N LEU A 320 -19.36 -4.06 18.67
CA LEU A 320 -18.79 -2.73 18.89
C LEU A 320 -17.32 -2.76 18.49
N ILE A 321 -16.99 -2.13 17.37
CA ILE A 321 -15.64 -2.13 16.81
C ILE A 321 -14.91 -0.87 17.31
N THR A 322 -13.79 -1.07 18.00
CA THR A 322 -13.00 0.01 18.61
C THR A 322 -11.57 -0.05 18.08
N ILE A 323 -11.06 1.09 17.59
CA ILE A 323 -9.64 1.25 17.27
C ILE A 323 -8.94 1.72 18.55
N ALA A 324 -7.92 0.98 18.98
CA ALA A 324 -7.19 1.34 20.18
C ALA A 324 -6.49 2.70 20.04
N SER A 325 -6.31 3.39 21.17
CA SER A 325 -5.55 4.63 21.24
C SER A 325 -4.05 4.33 21.22
N ASP A 326 -3.30 5.24 20.63
CA ASP A 326 -1.84 5.28 20.74
C ASP A 326 -1.41 5.41 22.23
N ASN A 327 -2.26 6.03 23.07
CA ASN A 327 -1.99 6.23 24.49
C ASN A 327 -2.43 4.99 25.31
N PRO A 328 -1.49 4.24 25.94
CA PRO A 328 -1.82 3.04 26.72
C PRO A 328 -2.76 3.32 27.90
N TRP A 329 -2.64 4.47 28.55
CA TRP A 329 -3.47 4.85 29.70
C TRP A 329 -4.94 5.07 29.32
N MET A 330 -5.21 5.43 28.06
CA MET A 330 -6.58 5.66 27.60
C MET A 330 -7.26 4.37 27.13
N ARG A 331 -6.50 3.33 26.75
CA ARG A 331 -7.05 2.07 26.18
C ARG A 331 -8.11 1.43 27.06
N ASN A 332 -7.87 1.39 28.37
CA ASN A 332 -8.81 0.81 29.34
C ASN A 332 -10.13 1.59 29.44
N ARG A 333 -10.14 2.87 29.08
CA ARG A 333 -11.34 3.72 29.11
C ARG A 333 -12.14 3.66 27.80
N GLN A 334 -11.52 3.23 26.70
CA GLN A 334 -12.17 3.20 25.39
C GLN A 334 -13.21 2.10 25.30
N LEU A 335 -12.95 0.96 25.95
CA LEU A 335 -13.85 -0.19 25.94
C LEU A 335 -15.08 0.11 26.80
N PRO A 336 -16.29 -0.15 26.26
CA PRO A 336 -17.51 0.08 27.02
C PRO A 336 -17.61 -0.91 28.18
N HIS A 337 -18.03 -0.40 29.34
CA HIS A 337 -18.27 -1.24 30.50
C HIS A 337 -19.48 -2.15 30.25
N ARG A 338 -19.52 -3.34 30.89
CA ARG A 338 -20.63 -4.31 30.76
C ARG A 338 -22.03 -3.69 30.85
N LYS A 339 -22.27 -2.85 31.87
CA LYS A 339 -23.55 -2.11 32.03
C LYS A 339 -23.92 -1.25 30.82
N GLN A 340 -22.94 -0.63 30.15
CA GLN A 340 -23.18 0.14 28.93
C GLN A 340 -23.55 -0.79 27.77
N MET A 341 -22.88 -1.93 27.63
CA MET A 341 -23.20 -2.94 26.62
C MET A 341 -24.62 -3.51 26.80
N GLU A 342 -25.01 -3.87 28.01
CA GLU A 342 -26.39 -4.27 28.35
C GLU A 342 -27.40 -3.18 27.98
N GLY A 343 -27.07 -1.91 28.27
CA GLY A 343 -27.89 -0.76 27.88
C GLY A 343 -27.98 -0.53 26.36
N ILE A 344 -26.90 -0.79 25.60
CA ILE A 344 -26.90 -0.75 24.13
C ILE A 344 -27.80 -1.85 23.58
N ALA A 345 -27.62 -3.09 24.05
CA ALA A 345 -28.41 -4.22 23.59
C ALA A 345 -29.91 -4.04 23.91
N ARG A 346 -30.26 -3.53 25.10
CA ARG A 346 -31.68 -3.24 25.43
C ARG A 346 -32.29 -2.19 24.51
N ARG A 347 -31.52 -1.16 24.15
CA ARG A 347 -31.96 -0.14 23.18
C ARG A 347 -32.15 -0.74 21.79
N ALA A 348 -31.27 -1.65 21.36
CA ALA A 348 -31.44 -2.34 20.09
C ALA A 348 -32.70 -3.22 20.08
N CYS A 349 -33.05 -3.89 21.19
CA CYS A 349 -34.34 -4.59 21.32
C CYS A 349 -35.53 -3.64 21.14
N PHE A 350 -35.49 -2.46 21.75
CA PHE A 350 -36.58 -1.48 21.63
C PHE A 350 -36.70 -0.89 20.22
N VAL A 351 -35.57 -0.58 19.58
CA VAL A 351 -35.56 0.09 18.27
C VAL A 351 -35.84 -0.88 17.13
N PHE A 352 -35.23 -2.07 17.16
CA PHE A 352 -35.28 -3.04 16.06
C PHE A 352 -36.26 -4.19 16.31
N GLY A 353 -36.94 -4.23 17.45
CA GLY A 353 -37.90 -5.28 17.80
C GLY A 353 -37.26 -6.66 18.03
N ILE A 354 -35.96 -6.71 18.29
CA ILE A 354 -35.23 -7.97 18.54
C ILE A 354 -35.65 -8.53 19.90
N PRO A 355 -36.04 -9.81 20.01
CA PRO A 355 -36.37 -10.42 21.31
C PRO A 355 -35.18 -10.36 22.28
N HIS A 356 -35.43 -9.91 23.51
CA HIS A 356 -34.41 -9.77 24.55
C HIS A 356 -33.63 -11.06 24.80
N SER A 357 -34.31 -12.22 24.77
CA SER A 357 -33.71 -13.54 24.99
C SER A 357 -32.74 -14.00 23.90
N LYS A 358 -32.64 -13.28 22.77
CA LYS A 358 -31.83 -13.67 21.62
C LYS A 358 -30.69 -12.70 21.32
N ILE A 359 -30.69 -11.51 21.92
CA ILE A 359 -29.72 -10.50 21.56
C ILE A 359 -28.36 -10.78 22.22
N ARG A 360 -27.31 -10.62 21.44
CA ARG A 360 -25.92 -10.82 21.87
C ARG A 360 -25.10 -9.60 21.49
N ILE A 361 -24.26 -9.13 22.38
CA ILE A 361 -23.37 -7.99 22.14
C ILE A 361 -21.94 -8.34 22.53
N ARG A 362 -20.97 -7.83 21.76
CA ARG A 362 -19.55 -8.01 22.07
C ARG A 362 -18.70 -6.84 21.62
N ASN A 363 -17.50 -6.75 22.19
CA ASN A 363 -16.47 -5.82 21.74
C ASN A 363 -15.54 -6.49 20.72
N LEU A 364 -15.01 -5.68 19.80
CA LEU A 364 -13.91 -6.04 18.93
C LEU A 364 -12.87 -4.92 19.00
N LEU A 365 -11.72 -5.21 19.60
CA LEU A 365 -10.62 -4.26 19.73
C LEU A 365 -9.58 -4.48 18.62
N LEU A 366 -9.23 -3.40 17.92
CA LEU A 366 -8.26 -3.36 16.82
C LEU A 366 -7.00 -2.55 17.20
N PRO A 367 -5.83 -2.80 16.56
CA PRO A 367 -4.58 -2.11 16.88
C PRO A 367 -4.63 -0.62 16.53
N PRO A 368 -3.78 0.23 17.14
CA PRO A 368 -3.95 1.69 17.03
C PRO A 368 -3.50 2.30 15.69
N ALA A 369 -2.41 1.80 15.11
CA ALA A 369 -1.74 2.45 13.97
C ALA A 369 -1.78 1.63 12.67
N TYR A 370 -2.08 0.35 12.75
CA TYR A 370 -2.11 -0.60 11.63
C TYR A 370 -3.13 -1.70 11.94
N LEU A 371 -3.34 -2.63 11.02
CA LEU A 371 -4.26 -3.75 11.19
C LEU A 371 -3.56 -5.06 10.80
N ASP A 372 -3.22 -5.89 11.78
CA ASP A 372 -2.56 -7.18 11.51
C ASP A 372 -3.53 -8.21 10.88
N ARG A 373 -2.95 -9.22 10.23
CA ARG A 373 -3.71 -10.27 9.52
C ARG A 373 -4.77 -10.92 10.40
N ASN A 374 -4.44 -11.25 11.64
CA ASN A 374 -5.36 -11.93 12.55
C ASN A 374 -6.52 -11.04 12.96
N SER A 375 -6.30 -9.72 13.09
CA SER A 375 -7.38 -8.76 13.32
C SER A 375 -8.34 -8.66 12.13
N ILE A 376 -7.83 -8.71 10.88
CA ILE A 376 -8.67 -8.73 9.68
C ILE A 376 -9.51 -10.02 9.61
N VAL A 377 -8.87 -11.17 9.81
CA VAL A 377 -9.54 -12.49 9.81
C VAL A 377 -10.63 -12.51 10.89
N ARG A 378 -10.30 -12.12 12.12
CA ARG A 378 -11.27 -12.04 13.22
C ARG A 378 -12.42 -11.10 12.86
N LEU A 379 -12.14 -9.93 12.29
CA LEU A 379 -13.18 -8.99 11.87
C LEU A 379 -14.12 -9.63 10.84
N ASN A 380 -13.59 -10.31 9.82
CA ASN A 380 -14.38 -10.97 8.77
C ASN A 380 -15.26 -12.10 9.33
N GLU A 381 -14.70 -12.93 10.20
CA GLU A 381 -15.41 -14.05 10.83
C GLU A 381 -16.49 -13.58 11.79
N THR A 382 -16.22 -12.52 12.54
CA THR A 382 -17.07 -12.19 13.69
C THR A 382 -18.06 -11.08 13.44
N VAL A 383 -17.75 -10.15 12.54
CA VAL A 383 -18.67 -9.10 12.12
C VAL A 383 -19.57 -9.66 11.02
N PHE A 384 -18.98 -10.29 9.99
CA PHE A 384 -19.70 -10.68 8.79
C PHE A 384 -20.01 -12.19 8.67
N CYS A 385 -19.57 -13.01 9.64
CA CYS A 385 -19.77 -14.46 9.62
C CYS A 385 -19.25 -15.13 8.35
N LEU A 386 -18.16 -14.60 7.76
CA LEU A 386 -17.62 -15.10 6.50
C LEU A 386 -16.78 -16.36 6.72
N SER A 387 -17.09 -17.39 5.95
CA SER A 387 -16.24 -18.57 5.83
C SER A 387 -14.90 -18.23 5.17
N THR A 388 -13.87 -19.08 5.36
CA THR A 388 -12.55 -18.88 4.73
C THR A 388 -12.63 -18.78 3.20
N GLU A 389 -13.53 -19.56 2.57
CA GLU A 389 -13.74 -19.53 1.12
C GLU A 389 -14.34 -18.19 0.66
N GLU A 390 -15.36 -17.69 1.36
CA GLU A 390 -15.96 -16.39 1.06
C GLU A 390 -14.97 -15.25 1.29
N GLN A 391 -14.14 -15.34 2.34
CA GLN A 391 -13.08 -14.36 2.59
C GLN A 391 -12.07 -14.33 1.44
N ASN A 392 -11.63 -15.49 0.95
CA ASN A 392 -10.71 -15.57 -0.18
C ASN A 392 -11.32 -15.01 -1.47
N SER A 393 -12.65 -15.16 -1.65
CA SER A 393 -13.35 -14.60 -2.81
C SER A 393 -13.54 -13.08 -2.74
N LEU A 394 -13.90 -12.54 -1.57
CA LEU A 394 -14.17 -11.10 -1.40
C LEU A 394 -12.90 -10.29 -1.16
N VAL A 395 -11.87 -10.92 -0.57
CA VAL A 395 -10.64 -10.27 -0.14
C VAL A 395 -9.43 -11.09 -0.64
N PRO A 396 -9.22 -11.13 -1.97
CA PRO A 396 -8.24 -12.04 -2.59
C PRO A 396 -6.77 -11.74 -2.21
N TRP A 397 -6.50 -10.56 -1.68
CA TRP A 397 -5.16 -10.17 -1.19
C TRP A 397 -4.86 -10.64 0.23
N LEU A 398 -5.86 -11.08 1.01
CA LEU A 398 -5.68 -11.49 2.41
C LEU A 398 -4.69 -12.66 2.61
N PRO A 399 -4.62 -13.67 1.72
CA PRO A 399 -3.61 -14.73 1.82
C PRO A 399 -2.17 -14.21 1.69
N MET A 400 -1.96 -13.12 0.95
CA MET A 400 -0.64 -12.50 0.76
C MET A 400 -0.30 -11.50 1.88
N TYR A 401 -1.27 -11.16 2.74
CA TYR A 401 -1.12 -10.18 3.80
C TYR A 401 -0.45 -10.80 5.04
N GLN A 402 0.82 -10.49 5.27
CA GLN A 402 1.65 -11.12 6.31
C GLN A 402 1.97 -10.22 7.51
N LYS A 403 1.34 -9.04 7.61
CA LYS A 403 1.55 -8.13 8.75
C LYS A 403 1.09 -8.78 10.06
N ASN A 404 2.03 -8.86 10.99
CA ASN A 404 1.81 -9.32 12.36
C ASN A 404 1.76 -8.13 13.33
N LEU A 405 1.30 -8.38 14.55
CA LEU A 405 1.43 -7.41 15.63
C LEU A 405 2.91 -7.16 15.94
N ASP A 406 3.28 -5.89 16.07
CA ASP A 406 4.64 -5.50 16.39
C ASP A 406 4.97 -5.93 17.83
N PRO A 407 6.15 -6.53 18.10
CA PRO A 407 6.52 -7.03 19.44
C PRO A 407 6.53 -5.96 20.55
N LYS A 408 6.52 -4.68 20.19
CA LYS A 408 6.52 -3.55 21.11
C LYS A 408 5.14 -3.27 21.71
N ASP A 409 4.07 -3.78 21.10
CA ASP A 409 2.68 -3.56 21.53
C ASP A 409 2.18 -4.64 22.52
N ILE A 410 3.01 -4.96 23.53
CA ILE A 410 2.73 -6.01 24.53
C ILE A 410 1.44 -5.70 25.31
N ASP A 411 1.30 -4.47 25.79
CA ASP A 411 0.14 -4.04 26.58
C ASP A 411 -1.16 -4.13 25.77
N PHE A 412 -1.09 -3.76 24.49
CA PHE A 412 -2.21 -3.90 23.57
C PHE A 412 -2.52 -5.38 23.32
N SER A 413 -1.51 -6.22 23.10
CA SER A 413 -1.69 -7.66 22.87
C SER A 413 -2.42 -8.33 24.04
N SER A 414 -2.07 -7.98 25.28
CA SER A 414 -2.74 -8.50 26.48
C SER A 414 -4.21 -8.07 26.54
N LEU A 415 -4.49 -6.78 26.33
CA LEU A 415 -5.86 -6.26 26.35
C LEU A 415 -6.71 -6.81 25.20
N MET A 416 -6.10 -6.96 24.02
CA MET A 416 -6.76 -7.53 22.84
C MET A 416 -7.17 -8.98 23.09
N LYS A 417 -6.30 -9.80 23.71
CA LYS A 417 -6.63 -11.19 24.07
C LYS A 417 -7.81 -11.24 25.03
N SER A 418 -7.76 -10.52 26.14
CA SER A 418 -8.84 -10.54 27.14
C SER A 418 -10.17 -10.03 26.58
N THR A 419 -10.15 -9.09 25.64
CA THR A 419 -11.38 -8.50 25.06
C THR A 419 -11.95 -9.37 23.95
N ASN A 420 -11.10 -9.89 23.06
CA ASN A 420 -11.57 -10.58 21.85
C ASN A 420 -11.87 -12.07 22.09
N GLU A 421 -11.36 -12.66 23.17
CA GLU A 421 -11.72 -14.01 23.64
C GLU A 421 -12.91 -13.99 24.62
N GLU A 422 -13.41 -12.81 24.99
CA GLU A 422 -14.60 -12.67 25.84
C GLU A 422 -15.83 -13.25 25.15
N GLU A 423 -16.63 -14.03 25.89
CA GLU A 423 -17.88 -14.58 25.37
C GLU A 423 -18.87 -13.48 25.01
N TRP A 424 -19.79 -13.81 24.08
CA TRP A 424 -20.89 -12.92 23.75
C TRP A 424 -21.73 -12.60 24.99
N LEU A 425 -21.85 -11.31 25.30
CA LEU A 425 -22.73 -10.85 26.37
C LEU A 425 -24.18 -11.01 25.91
N CYS A 426 -24.89 -11.92 26.56
CA CYS A 426 -26.33 -12.14 26.36
C CYS A 426 -27.13 -11.35 27.40
N LEU A 427 -28.31 -10.87 27.00
CA LEU A 427 -29.19 -10.05 27.84
C LEU A 427 -30.26 -10.86 28.58
#